data_AF-A0A059G8F7-F1
#
_entry.id   AF-A0A059G8F7-F1
#
_cell.length_a   1.000
_cell.length_b   1.000
_cell.length_c   1.000
_cell.angle_alpha   90.00
_cell.angle_beta   90.00
_cell.angle_gamma   90.00
#
_symmetry.space_group_name_H-M   'P 1'
#
loop_
_entity.id
_entity.type
_entity.pdbx_description
1 polymer ?
#
loop_
_entity_poly.entity_id
_entity_poly.type
_entity_poly.pdbx_seq_one_letter_code
_entity_poly.pdbx_strand_id
1 'polypeptide(L)' 'MLPWGAMWRAALRAGVGPEDFWRLSVREWRWLAGAGEGMSGTRLGELMAAFPDGAPAFAGDTENSVSVSGGLDGGI' A
#
# COMPACT_ATOMS: atom_id res chain seq x y z
N MET A 1 6.18 11.18 -8.79
CA MET A 1 5.60 10.01 -9.50
C MET A 1 6.62 9.48 -10.49
N LEU A 2 6.77 8.16 -10.61
CA LEU A 2 7.65 7.56 -11.60
C LEU A 2 7.16 7.91 -13.02
N PRO A 3 8.07 8.20 -13.97
CA PRO A 3 7.70 8.55 -15.35
C PRO A 3 7.29 7.30 -16.14
N TRP A 4 6.17 6.69 -15.74
CA TRP A 4 5.69 5.39 -16.20
C TRP A 4 5.62 5.27 -17.73
N GLY A 5 5.01 6.26 -18.39
CA GLY A 5 4.91 6.28 -19.85
C GLY A 5 6.25 6.43 -20.56
N ALA A 6 7.27 7.01 -19.93
CA ALA A 6 8.62 7.05 -20.49
C ALA A 6 9.33 5.69 -20.32
N MET A 7 9.18 5.05 -19.16
CA MET A 7 9.73 3.71 -18.91
C MET A 7 9.12 2.66 -19.86
N TRP A 8 7.81 2.71 -20.08
CA TRP A 8 7.14 1.77 -20.99
C TRP A 8 7.62 1.93 -22.44
N ARG A 9 7.77 3.19 -22.91
CA ARG A 9 8.33 3.48 -24.25
C ARG A 9 9.79 3.06 -24.38
N ALA A 10 10.58 3.18 -23.33
CA ALA A 10 11.97 2.71 -23.30
C ALA A 10 12.04 1.17 -23.34
N ALA A 11 11.15 0.48 -22.62
CA ALA A 11 11.07 -0.98 -22.61
C ALA A 11 10.68 -1.52 -23.99
N LEU A 12 9.69 -0.92 -24.64
CA LEU A 12 9.31 -1.24 -26.02
C LEU A 12 10.47 -1.00 -27.00
N ARG A 13 11.21 0.10 -26.86
CA ARG A 13 12.43 0.35 -27.68
C ARG A 13 13.53 -0.67 -27.45
N ALA A 14 13.59 -1.27 -26.26
CA ALA A 14 14.53 -2.35 -25.92
C ALA A 14 14.01 -3.74 -26.32
N GLY A 15 12.83 -3.85 -26.94
CA GLY A 15 12.23 -5.12 -27.35
C GLY A 15 11.54 -5.90 -26.22
N VAL A 16 11.34 -5.27 -25.05
CA VAL A 16 10.66 -5.88 -23.91
C VAL A 16 9.16 -5.71 -24.08
N GLY A 17 8.46 -6.84 -24.25
CA GLY A 17 7.00 -6.88 -24.32
C GLY A 17 6.33 -6.62 -22.96
N PRO A 18 5.00 -6.41 -22.92
CA PRO A 18 4.28 -6.11 -21.69
C PRO A 18 4.43 -7.19 -20.61
N GLU A 19 4.37 -8.47 -20.99
CA GLU A 19 4.56 -9.61 -20.09
C GLU A 19 5.98 -9.62 -19.48
N ASP A 20 6.99 -9.49 -20.34
CA ASP A 20 8.39 -9.47 -19.92
C ASP A 20 8.71 -8.24 -19.05
N PHE A 21 8.06 -7.12 -19.32
CA PHE A 21 8.19 -5.89 -18.54
C PHE A 21 7.75 -6.08 -17.07
N TRP A 22 6.67 -6.82 -16.85
CA TRP A 22 6.21 -7.16 -15.50
C TRP A 22 7.07 -8.22 -14.81
N ARG A 23 7.81 -9.01 -15.59
CA ARG A 23 8.76 -10.02 -15.10
C ARG A 23 10.16 -9.48 -14.84
N LEU A 24 10.46 -8.25 -15.25
CA LEU A 24 11.75 -7.61 -15.00
C LEU A 24 12.03 -7.54 -13.50
N SER A 25 13.27 -7.84 -13.12
CA SER A 25 13.76 -7.66 -11.76
C SER A 25 13.90 -6.18 -11.40
N VAL A 26 13.87 -5.86 -10.11
CA VAL A 26 14.07 -4.49 -9.60
C VAL A 26 15.36 -3.84 -10.12
N ARG A 27 16.42 -4.63 -10.36
CA ARG A 27 17.68 -4.13 -10.93
C ARG A 27 17.50 -3.63 -12.37
N GLU A 28 16.76 -4.37 -13.18
CA GLU A 28 16.49 -4.00 -14.58
C GLU A 28 15.56 -2.80 -14.63
N TRP A 29 14.56 -2.74 -13.76
CA TRP A 29 13.71 -1.56 -13.57
C TRP A 29 14.51 -0.29 -13.24
N ARG A 30 15.52 -0.40 -12.37
CA ARG A 30 16.41 0.72 -12.03
C ARG A 30 17.26 1.18 -13.22
N TRP A 31 17.72 0.25 -14.03
CA TRP A 31 18.43 0.60 -15.28
C TRP A 31 17.50 1.31 -16.26
N LEU A 32 16.28 0.80 -16.44
CA LEU A 32 15.27 1.33 -17.35
C LEU A 32 14.73 2.71 -16.94
N ALA A 33 14.64 2.96 -15.63
CA ALA A 33 14.25 4.25 -15.08
C ALA A 33 15.37 5.31 -15.14
N GLY A 34 16.54 4.96 -15.67
CA GLY A 34 17.70 5.85 -15.70
C GLY A 34 18.27 6.05 -14.30
N ALA A 35 18.77 4.98 -13.70
CA ALA A 35 19.57 4.90 -12.47
C ALA A 35 19.52 6.15 -11.55
N GLY A 36 18.33 6.52 -11.08
CA GLY A 36 18.20 7.43 -9.96
C GLY A 36 18.73 6.74 -8.71
N GLU A 37 19.40 7.51 -7.82
CA GLU A 37 19.74 6.99 -6.50
C GLU A 37 18.50 6.33 -5.89
N GLY A 38 18.68 5.08 -5.46
CA GLY A 38 17.60 4.37 -4.77
C GLY A 38 17.29 5.08 -3.48
N MET A 39 16.02 5.11 -3.10
CA MET A 39 15.62 5.53 -1.77
C MET A 39 16.40 4.70 -0.73
N SER A 40 17.06 5.36 0.23
CA SER A 40 17.82 4.66 1.26
C SER A 40 16.90 3.80 2.12
N GLY A 41 17.43 2.69 2.64
CA GLY A 41 16.67 1.80 3.54
C GLY A 41 16.15 2.53 4.78
N THR A 42 16.89 3.50 5.30
CA THR A 42 16.46 4.36 6.41
C THR A 42 15.21 5.16 6.05
N ARG A 43 15.20 5.81 4.89
CA ARG A 43 14.05 6.60 4.44
C ARG A 43 12.82 5.73 4.18
N LEU A 44 13.03 4.51 3.69
CA LEU A 44 11.95 3.52 3.54
C LEU A 44 11.38 3.11 4.91
N GLY A 45 12.24 2.90 5.92
CA GLY A 45 11.82 2.62 7.29
C GLY A 45 10.97 3.72 7.91
N GLU A 46 11.34 4.99 7.72
CA GLU A 46 10.55 6.15 8.15
C GLU A 46 9.16 6.17 7.51
N LEU A 47 9.06 5.84 6.21
CA LEU A 47 7.79 5.82 5.49
C LEU A 47 6.89 4.67 5.96
N MET A 48 7.44 3.47 6.19
CA MET A 48 6.66 2.35 6.72
C MET A 48 6.13 2.62 8.13
N ALA A 49 6.89 3.35 8.95
CA ALA A 49 6.42 3.78 10.27
C ALA A 49 5.33 4.86 10.18
N ALA A 50 5.44 5.79 9.23
CA ALA A 50 4.47 6.86 9.01
C ALA A 50 3.17 6.38 8.35
N PHE A 51 3.25 5.35 7.51
CA PHE A 51 2.14 4.76 6.76
C PHE A 51 2.12 3.23 6.97
N PRO A 52 1.71 2.74 8.15
CA PRO A 52 1.66 1.32 8.41
C PRO A 52 0.54 0.66 7.62
N ASP A 53 0.91 -0.12 6.61
CA ASP A 53 -0.04 -0.95 5.86
C ASP A 53 -0.52 -2.09 6.77
N GLY A 54 -1.75 -1.98 7.28
CA GLY A 54 -2.38 -3.02 8.10
C GLY A 54 -3.23 -2.55 9.27
N ALA A 55 -3.24 -1.26 9.59
CA ALA A 55 -4.19 -0.73 10.56
C ALA A 55 -5.57 -0.56 9.88
N PRO A 56 -6.62 -1.30 10.25
CA PRO A 56 -7.96 -0.87 9.89
C PRO A 56 -8.18 0.51 10.52
N ALA A 57 -8.39 1.53 9.70
CA ALA A 57 -8.73 2.90 10.12
C ALA A 57 -10.07 2.99 10.88
N PHE A 58 -10.69 1.86 11.21
CA PHE A 58 -11.96 1.72 11.91
C PHE A 58 -11.80 0.71 13.05
N ALA A 59 -11.06 1.12 14.09
CA ALA A 59 -11.13 0.49 15.41
C ALA A 59 -11.78 1.49 16.39
N GLY A 60 -12.95 1.99 16.00
CA GLY A 60 -13.98 2.63 16.83
C GLY A 60 -15.30 2.25 16.15
N ASP A 61 -16.30 1.66 16.79
CA ASP A 61 -16.67 1.67 18.20
C ASP A 61 -17.35 0.33 18.52
N THR A 62 -16.81 -0.45 19.46
CA THR A 62 -17.59 -1.51 20.15
C THR A 62 -18.03 -0.97 21.52
N GLU A 63 -18.55 0.25 21.54
CA GLU A 63 -19.26 0.81 22.69
C GLU A 63 -20.72 1.04 22.28
N ASN A 64 -21.54 -0.02 22.32
CA ASN A 64 -22.94 0.09 22.77
C ASN A 64 -23.52 -1.30 23.05
N SER A 65 -23.03 -1.96 24.10
CA SER A 65 -23.79 -3.06 24.70
C SER A 65 -24.92 -2.42 25.51
N VAL A 66 -26.09 -2.26 24.88
CA VAL A 66 -27.32 -1.81 25.55
C VAL A 66 -27.59 -2.75 26.71
N SER A 67 -27.39 -2.24 27.92
CA SER A 67 -27.86 -2.90 29.14
C SER A 67 -29.40 -2.87 29.10
N VAL A 68 -30.02 -4.03 28.87
CA VAL A 68 -31.45 -4.21 29.17
C VAL A 68 -31.61 -4.21 30.68
N SER A 69 -31.92 -3.03 31.23
CA SER A 69 -32.50 -2.88 32.56
C SER A 69 -34.01 -2.73 32.38
N GLY A 70 -34.68 -3.86 32.15
CA GLY A 70 -36.13 -3.95 32.08
C GLY A 70 -36.70 -4.50 33.37
N GLY A 71 -36.71 -3.68 34.43
CA GLY A 71 -37.58 -3.90 35.57
C GLY A 71 -39.00 -3.52 35.17
N LEU A 72 -39.91 -4.49 35.18
CA LEU A 72 -41.35 -4.22 35.23
C LEU A 72 -41.96 -5.07 36.34
N ASP A 73 -42.15 -4.35 37.44
CA ASP A 73 -43.18 -4.53 38.44
C ASP A 73 -44.54 -4.79 37.77
N GLY A 74 -45.27 -5.80 38.21
CA GLY A 74 -46.55 -6.19 37.62
C GLY A 74 -47.14 -7.40 38.36
N GLY A 75 -47.86 -7.11 39.43
CA GLY A 75 -48.34 -8.11 40.38
C GLY A 75 -49.41 -9.08 39.88
N ILE A 76 -49.55 -10.15 40.66
CA ILE A 76 -50.80 -10.73 41.17
C ILE A 76 -50.50 -11.18 42.60
#